data_AF-A0A3C1DUI4-F1
#
_entry.id   AF-A0A3C1DUI4-F1
#
_cell.length_a   1.000
_cell.length_b   1.000
_cell.length_c   1.000
_cell.angle_alpha   90.00
_cell.angle_beta   90.00
_cell.angle_gamma   90.00
#
_symmetry.space_group_name_H-M   'P 1'
#
loop_
_entity.id
_entity.type
_entity.pdbx_description
1 polymer ?
#
loop_
_entity_poly.entity_id
_entity_poly.type
_entity_poly.pdbx_seq_one_letter_code
_entity_poly.pdbx_strand_id
1 'polypeptide(L)' 'MRRWRSGSAATIRTALSTVGLPPGRWLVRDLWSGAETPNVSGRLSAVVPAHGVALLRLSPITP' A
#
# COMPACT_ATOMS: atom_id res chain seq x y z
N MET A 1 -13.28 19.97 -20.23
CA MET A 1 -11.95 19.70 -19.63
C MET A 1 -12.14 18.92 -18.33
N ARG A 2 -11.77 17.63 -18.24
CA ARG A 2 -11.85 16.86 -16.98
C ARG A 2 -10.68 17.24 -16.07
N ARG A 3 -10.98 17.73 -14.87
CA ARG A 3 -9.98 18.08 -13.85
C ARG A 3 -9.69 16.84 -13.03
N TRP A 4 -8.63 16.10 -13.36
CA TRP A 4 -8.25 14.85 -12.70
C TRP A 4 -7.48 15.04 -11.39
N ARG A 5 -7.54 16.22 -10.76
CA ARG A 5 -6.83 16.52 -9.52
C ARG A 5 -7.84 16.75 -8.40
N SER A 6 -8.22 15.67 -7.71
CA SER A 6 -8.93 15.79 -6.44
C SER A 6 -7.97 16.35 -5.40
N GLY A 7 -8.39 17.40 -4.68
CA GLY A 7 -7.64 17.96 -3.54
C GLY A 7 -7.82 17.14 -2.25
N SER A 8 -8.39 15.93 -2.33
CA SER A 8 -8.68 15.07 -1.19
C SER A 8 -7.84 13.80 -1.20
N ALA A 9 -7.62 13.23 -0.01
CA ALA A 9 -6.99 11.92 0.11
C ALA A 9 -7.81 10.85 -0.62
N ALA A 10 -7.13 9.84 -1.14
CA ALA A 10 -7.73 8.74 -1.88
C ALA A 10 -7.19 7.39 -1.41
N THR A 11 -8.03 6.37 -1.40
CA THR A 11 -7.58 4.99 -1.20
C THR A 11 -7.09 4.41 -2.53
N ILE A 12 -5.82 4.04 -2.58
CA ILE A 12 -5.24 3.32 -3.72
C ILE A 12 -5.16 1.84 -3.38
N ARG A 13 -5.53 0.98 -4.33
CA ARG A 13 -5.50 -0.48 -4.20
C ARG A 13 -4.71 -1.08 -5.35
N THR A 14 -3.90 -2.08 -5.05
CA THR A 14 -3.18 -2.89 -6.03
C THR A 14 -3.13 -4.35 -5.58
N ALA A 15 -2.72 -5.26 -6.47
CA ALA A 15 -2.42 -6.64 -6.10
C ALA A 15 -0.92 -6.79 -5.78
N LEU A 16 -0.57 -7.69 -4.87
CA LEU A 16 0.83 -7.98 -4.56
C LEU A 16 1.58 -8.54 -5.78
N SER A 17 0.89 -9.35 -6.60
CA SER A 17 1.43 -9.85 -7.87
C SER A 17 1.69 -8.74 -8.88
N THR A 18 0.87 -7.68 -8.91
CA THR A 18 1.07 -6.52 -9.79
C THR A 18 2.35 -5.75 -9.45
N VAL A 19 2.78 -5.76 -8.19
CA VAL A 19 4.05 -5.15 -7.75
C VAL A 19 5.21 -6.15 -7.74
N GLY A 20 5.05 -7.32 -8.36
CA GLY A 20 6.11 -8.31 -8.54
C GLY A 20 6.38 -9.20 -7.32
N LEU A 21 5.49 -9.19 -6.32
CA LEU A 21 5.65 -10.03 -5.14
C LEU A 21 4.98 -11.40 -5.34
N PRO A 22 5.63 -12.51 -4.95
CA PRO A 22 5.04 -13.83 -5.03
C PRO A 22 3.86 -13.98 -4.06
N PRO A 23 3.00 -15.01 -4.28
CA PRO A 23 1.96 -15.37 -3.32
C PRO A 23 2.56 -15.64 -1.93
N GLY A 24 1.93 -15.12 -0.89
CA GLY A 24 2.41 -15.27 0.48
C GLY A 24 1.76 -14.29 1.44
N ARG A 25 2.19 -14.33 2.71
CA ARG A 25 1.81 -13.37 3.74
C ARG A 25 2.94 -12.39 3.97
N TRP A 26 2.58 -11.12 4.14
CA TRP A 26 3.53 -10.02 4.26
C TRP A 26 3.21 -9.18 5.48
N LEU A 27 4.27 -8.71 6.14
CA LEU A 27 4.21 -7.61 7.09
C LEU A 27 4.36 -6.32 6.28
N VAL A 28 3.36 -5.45 6.36
CA VAL A 28 3.39 -4.13 5.71
C VAL A 28 3.66 -3.10 6.79
N ARG A 29 4.72 -2.31 6.60
CA ARG A 29 5.06 -1.19 7.48
C ARG A 29 4.93 0.12 6.72
N ASP A 30 4.16 1.05 7.27
CA ASP A 30 4.19 2.45 6.84
C ASP A 30 5.47 3.10 7.37
N LEU A 31 6.30 3.62 6.47
CA LEU A 31 7.60 4.19 6.82
C LEU A 31 7.47 5.60 7.41
N TRP A 32 6.33 6.26 7.28
CA TRP A 32 6.09 7.57 7.91
C TRP A 32 5.65 7.44 9.36
N SER A 33 4.64 6.60 9.62
CA SER A 33 4.06 6.42 10.95
C SER A 33 4.75 5.32 11.77
N GLY A 34 5.46 4.41 11.11
CA GLY A 34 5.97 3.19 11.72
C GLY A 34 4.89 2.14 12.00
N ALA A 35 3.63 2.40 11.62
CA ALA A 35 2.53 1.48 11.84
C ALA A 35 2.72 0.21 11.02
N GLU A 36 2.42 -0.94 11.64
CA GLU A 36 2.57 -2.24 11.02
C GLU A 36 1.20 -2.92 10.84
N THR A 37 1.00 -3.52 9.68
CA THR A 37 -0.17 -4.34 9.35
C THR A 37 0.32 -5.75 8.99
N PRO A 38 0.13 -6.75 9.86
CA PRO A 38 0.58 -8.11 9.61
C PRO A 38 -0.36 -8.86 8.67
N ASN A 39 0.09 -10.02 8.17
CA ASN A 39 -0.73 -10.99 7.45
C ASN A 39 -1.41 -10.49 6.16
N VAL A 40 -0.86 -9.45 5.51
CA VAL A 40 -1.39 -8.96 4.24
C VAL A 40 -1.11 -9.98 3.14
N SER A 41 -2.11 -10.29 2.33
CA SER A 41 -2.02 -11.25 1.22
C SER A 41 -2.95 -10.84 0.07
N GLY A 42 -2.56 -11.17 -1.17
CA GLY A 42 -3.34 -10.93 -2.38
C GLY A 42 -3.42 -9.46 -2.81
N ARG A 43 -3.90 -8.56 -1.95
CA ARG A 43 -4.08 -7.12 -2.21
C ARG A 43 -3.38 -6.24 -1.19
N LEU A 44 -2.97 -5.07 -1.67
CA LEU A 44 -2.42 -3.98 -0.89
C LEU A 44 -3.33 -2.77 -1.02
N SER A 45 -3.59 -2.07 0.08
CA SER A 45 -4.42 -0.86 0.12
C SER A 45 -3.75 0.18 1.00
N ALA A 46 -3.74 1.44 0.56
CA ALA A 46 -3.19 2.55 1.31
C ALA A 46 -4.03 3.82 1.11
N VAL A 47 -4.10 4.67 2.13
CA VAL A 47 -4.63 6.03 1.99
C VAL A 47 -3.48 6.93 1.57
N VAL A 48 -3.65 7.60 0.44
CA VAL A 48 -2.69 8.54 -0.12
C VAL A 48 -3.26 9.96 0.00
N PRO A 49 -2.58 10.88 0.71
CA PRO A 49 -3.00 12.28 0.78
C PRO A 49 -3.05 12.91 -0.61
N ALA A 50 -3.84 13.99 -0.76
CA ALA A 50 -3.88 14.75 -2.00
C ALA A 50 -2.46 15.22 -2.37
N HIS A 51 -2.02 14.89 -3.58
CA HIS A 51 -0.66 15.19 -4.07
C HIS A 51 0.48 14.64 -3.21
N GLY A 52 0.19 13.71 -2.30
CA GLY A 52 1.16 13.06 -1.44
C GLY A 52 1.52 11.66 -1.91
N VAL A 53 2.30 10.96 -1.08
CA VAL A 53 2.70 9.57 -1.30
C VAL A 53 2.53 8.78 0.00
N ALA A 54 2.17 7.51 -0.13
CA ALA A 54 2.32 6.53 0.94
C ALA A 54 3.59 5.71 0.66
N LEU A 55 4.48 5.60 1.64
CA LEU A 55 5.71 4.84 1.50
C LEU A 55 5.66 3.61 2.41
N LEU A 56 5.62 2.43 1.79
CA LEU A 56 5.42 1.17 2.50
C LEU A 56 6.63 0.24 2.29
N ARG A 57 7.08 -0.41 3.36
CA ARG A 57 8.00 -1.55 3.30
C ARG A 57 7.22 -2.83 3.49
N LEU A 58 7.48 -3.81 2.61
CA LEU A 58 6.90 -5.15 2.70
C LEU A 58 8.02 -6.14 3.03
N SER A 59 7.79 -6.92 4.08
CA SER A 59 8.69 -8.01 4.49
C SER A 59 7.91 -9.33 4.49
N PRO A 60 8.44 -10.42 3.92
CA PRO A 60 7.76 -11.70 3.93
C PRO A 60 7.64 -12.19 5.38
N ILE A 61 6.47 -12.70 5.73
CA ILE A 61 6.30 -13.47 6.96
C ILE A 61 6.58 -14.91 6.55
N THR A 62 7.82 -15.35 6.75
CA THR A 62 8.15 -16.77 6.63
C THR A 62 7.32 -17.52 7.69
N PRO A 63 6.68 -18.65 7.35
CA PRO A 63 6.12 -19.53 8.37
C PRO A 63 7.18 -20.03 9.35
#